data_AF-A0A9Q0X0M5-F1
#
_entry.id   AF-A0A9Q0X0M5-F1
#
_cell.length_a   1.000
_cell.length_b   1.000
_cell.length_c   1.000
_cell.angle_alpha   90.00
_cell.angle_beta   90.00
_cell.angle_gamma   90.00
#
_symmetry.space_group_name_H-M   'P 1'
#
loop_
_entity.id
_entity.type
_entity.pdbx_description
1 polymer ?
#
loop_
_entity_poly.entity_id
_entity_poly.type
_entity_poly.pdbx_seq_one_letter_code
_entity_poly.pdbx_strand_id
1 'polypeptide(L)'
;MTPSSGTPSGLSSTIPLLSLLAGNGENPSSSPPLQILVPGCGNSKLSENLYDAGFIEITNIDFSKVVISDMLKRNVRDRPGMRWRVMDMTQMKVEDESFDVVLDKGGLDALMEPKLGPKLGNQYLSEVKRVLNFEGKFICLTLAESHVLALLFSKFRFGWKMSVHAIPQKPFSKPDLRTFMVVAEKERSSALHLITALFDHSSLDCIGDQAFGLHEALENENQIRKEYSIGPDILYSLEDLLIGAKGDLSKLSLGRRFQLILGGNGESRFSYKAIVLDAKESSCQFTYHCGVFIVPKTRAHEWLFSSEEGQWLVVESSKAARLIMIIMDSSHTNANMDDIQKDLSPLVKQLAPGKDDNSAQIPFMMAGDGIKERKTVHKVISSLTGSIIVEDVVYENVADDVSRPFPSSDLVFRRLVFQRAEGLVQSEALLTRDESFS
;
A
#
# COMPACT_ATOMS: atom_id res chain seq x y z
N MET A 1 -36.90 35.29 50.41
CA MET A 1 -37.25 34.64 49.14
C MET A 1 -36.27 35.16 48.08
N THR A 2 -35.25 34.36 47.78
CA THR A 2 -34.27 34.60 46.72
C THR A 2 -34.80 34.00 45.42
N PRO A 3 -34.77 34.70 44.27
CA PRO A 3 -34.95 34.05 42.97
C PRO A 3 -33.60 33.55 42.44
N SER A 4 -33.61 32.29 42.05
CA SER A 4 -32.52 31.50 41.50
C SER A 4 -32.03 32.01 40.13
N SER A 5 -30.72 32.14 39.98
CA SER A 5 -30.00 32.30 38.71
C SER A 5 -29.99 30.97 37.95
N GLY A 6 -30.71 30.88 36.84
CA GLY A 6 -30.58 29.80 35.86
C GLY A 6 -29.48 30.13 34.86
N THR A 7 -28.39 29.36 34.88
CA THR A 7 -27.41 29.31 33.79
C THR A 7 -28.01 28.59 32.58
N PRO A 8 -27.94 29.13 31.34
CA PRO A 8 -28.26 28.35 30.17
C PRO A 8 -27.04 27.50 29.78
N SER A 9 -27.08 26.22 30.15
CA SER A 9 -26.23 25.18 29.57
C SER A 9 -26.75 24.84 28.17
N GLY A 10 -26.28 25.58 27.17
CA GLY A 10 -26.44 25.24 25.76
C GLY A 10 -25.06 25.17 25.13
N LEU A 11 -24.44 23.99 25.09
CA LEU A 11 -23.32 23.77 24.18
C LEU A 11 -23.85 23.96 22.76
N SER A 12 -23.44 25.07 22.16
CA SER A 12 -23.67 25.46 20.77
C SER A 12 -23.38 24.28 19.84
N SER A 13 -24.41 23.85 19.10
CA SER A 13 -24.29 22.91 17.99
C SER A 13 -23.54 23.59 16.84
N THR A 14 -22.23 23.69 16.94
CA THR A 14 -21.36 24.16 15.87
C THR A 14 -21.45 23.18 14.70
N ILE A 15 -21.72 23.71 13.50
CA ILE A 15 -21.78 22.94 12.25
C ILE A 15 -20.44 22.19 12.09
N PRO A 16 -20.43 20.84 12.02
CA PRO A 16 -19.19 20.05 12.06
C PRO A 16 -18.14 20.45 11.02
N LEU A 17 -18.59 20.87 9.83
CA LEU A 17 -17.70 21.34 8.77
C LEU A 17 -16.99 22.65 9.13
N LEU A 18 -17.70 23.63 9.68
CA LEU A 18 -17.10 24.94 10.00
C LEU A 18 -16.12 24.82 11.17
N SER A 19 -16.39 23.96 12.15
CA SER A 19 -15.45 23.71 13.25
C SER A 19 -14.18 23.01 12.77
N LEU A 20 -14.28 22.10 11.80
CA LEU A 20 -13.10 21.44 11.21
C LEU A 20 -12.21 22.41 10.43
N LEU A 21 -12.83 23.40 9.77
CA LEU A 21 -12.13 24.45 9.01
C LEU A 21 -11.57 25.56 9.92
N ALA A 22 -12.23 25.89 11.03
CA ALA A 22 -11.84 27.02 11.88
C ALA A 22 -10.56 26.77 12.73
N GLY A 23 -10.10 25.53 12.85
CA GLY A 23 -8.96 25.18 13.71
C GLY A 23 -9.27 25.33 15.21
N ASN A 24 -8.47 24.68 16.07
CA ASN A 24 -8.66 24.76 17.52
C ASN A 24 -8.19 26.13 18.05
N GLY A 25 -9.05 27.15 18.00
CA GLY A 25 -9.07 28.26 18.95
C GLY A 25 -7.87 29.23 19.01
N GLU A 26 -6.99 29.28 18.01
CA GLU A 26 -5.97 30.34 17.93
C GLU A 26 -6.51 31.58 17.21
N ASN A 27 -6.13 32.77 17.71
CA ASN A 27 -6.64 34.07 17.26
C ASN A 27 -6.72 34.19 15.72
N PRO A 28 -7.90 34.47 15.14
CA PRO A 28 -8.12 34.48 13.68
C PRO A 28 -7.43 35.66 12.95
N SER A 29 -6.65 36.49 13.65
CA SER A 29 -6.01 37.68 13.09
C SER A 29 -4.54 37.49 12.66
N SER A 30 -3.94 36.31 12.87
CA SER A 30 -2.52 36.07 12.56
C SER A 30 -2.21 34.86 11.67
N SER A 31 -3.19 34.02 11.34
CA SER A 31 -3.00 32.89 10.41
C SER A 31 -3.26 33.30 8.95
N PRO A 32 -2.49 32.79 7.98
CA PRO A 32 -2.78 33.01 6.57
C PRO A 32 -4.16 32.42 6.21
N PRO A 33 -4.86 32.98 5.20
CA PRO A 33 -6.16 32.47 4.79
C PRO A 33 -6.02 31.05 4.22
N LEU A 34 -6.87 30.13 4.69
CA LEU A 34 -6.90 28.74 4.26
C LEU A 34 -7.14 28.63 2.76
N GLN A 35 -6.25 27.92 2.06
CA GLN A 35 -6.41 27.56 0.65
C GLN A 35 -7.30 26.35 0.53
N ILE A 36 -8.51 26.54 -0.01
CA ILE A 36 -9.51 25.47 -0.16
C ILE A 36 -9.66 25.09 -1.63
N LEU A 37 -9.60 23.80 -1.95
CA LEU A 37 -9.94 23.23 -3.24
C LEU A 37 -11.30 22.53 -3.17
N VAL A 38 -12.22 22.86 -4.07
CA VAL A 38 -13.51 22.17 -4.26
C VAL A 38 -13.53 21.51 -5.64
N PRO A 39 -13.14 20.24 -5.74
CA PRO A 39 -13.20 19.47 -6.99
C PRO A 39 -14.61 18.99 -7.30
N GLY A 40 -14.90 18.81 -8.60
CA GLY A 40 -16.24 18.43 -9.07
C GLY A 40 -17.31 19.40 -8.58
N CYS A 41 -17.02 20.71 -8.60
CA CYS A 41 -17.82 21.70 -7.88
C CYS A 41 -19.28 21.75 -8.36
N GLY A 42 -19.55 21.38 -9.61
CA GLY A 42 -20.87 21.45 -10.21
C GLY A 42 -21.46 22.86 -10.12
N ASN A 43 -22.79 22.94 -10.08
CA ASN A 43 -23.54 24.17 -9.84
C ASN A 43 -23.95 24.33 -8.35
N SER A 44 -23.24 23.64 -7.45
CA SER A 44 -23.51 23.61 -6.02
C SER A 44 -23.32 24.98 -5.37
N LYS A 45 -24.17 25.33 -4.39
CA LYS A 45 -23.98 26.53 -3.56
C LYS A 45 -22.95 26.34 -2.42
N LEU A 46 -22.29 25.19 -2.35
CA LEU A 46 -21.35 24.87 -1.26
C LEU A 46 -20.27 25.95 -1.11
N SER A 47 -19.59 26.28 -2.21
CA SER A 47 -18.53 27.28 -2.21
C SER A 47 -19.03 28.69 -1.91
N GLU A 48 -20.25 29.03 -2.35
CA GLU A 48 -20.91 30.29 -2.01
C GLU A 48 -21.13 30.39 -0.50
N ASN A 49 -21.68 29.34 0.10
CA ASN A 49 -21.94 29.30 1.54
C ASN A 49 -20.65 29.33 2.37
N LEU A 50 -19.57 28.71 1.91
CA LEU A 50 -18.26 28.76 2.57
C LEU A 50 -17.66 30.16 2.51
N TYR A 51 -17.72 30.79 1.34
CA TYR A 51 -17.26 32.17 1.16
C TYR A 51 -18.01 33.14 2.07
N ASP A 52 -19.34 33.03 2.10
CA ASP A 52 -20.21 33.87 2.94
C ASP A 52 -20.00 33.60 4.44
N ALA A 53 -19.43 32.44 4.80
CA ALA A 53 -19.02 32.10 6.16
C ALA A 53 -17.60 32.56 6.53
N GLY A 54 -16.87 33.21 5.61
CA GLY A 54 -15.55 33.81 5.85
C GLY A 54 -14.36 33.07 5.23
N PHE A 55 -14.59 31.94 4.54
CA PHE A 55 -13.52 31.20 3.85
C PHE A 55 -13.35 31.72 2.42
N ILE A 56 -12.46 32.69 2.23
CA ILE A 56 -12.44 33.49 0.99
C ILE A 56 -11.57 32.90 -0.14
N GLU A 57 -10.50 32.17 0.19
CA GLU A 57 -9.53 31.63 -0.78
C GLU A 57 -9.95 30.24 -1.30
N ILE A 58 -11.01 30.22 -2.12
CA ILE A 58 -11.58 28.97 -2.66
C ILE A 58 -11.27 28.81 -4.14
N THR A 59 -10.58 27.73 -4.51
CA THR A 59 -10.43 27.28 -5.89
C THR A 59 -11.46 26.20 -6.20
N ASN A 60 -12.31 26.43 -7.19
CA ASN A 60 -13.34 25.51 -7.66
C ASN A 60 -12.93 24.93 -9.01
N ILE A 61 -13.00 23.61 -9.15
CA ILE A 61 -12.70 22.92 -10.41
C ILE A 61 -13.81 21.98 -10.84
N ASP A 62 -14.03 21.90 -12.14
CA ASP A 62 -14.97 20.98 -12.79
C ASP A 62 -14.53 20.74 -14.24
N PHE A 63 -14.77 19.55 -14.79
CA PHE A 63 -14.44 19.26 -16.19
C PHE A 63 -15.38 19.98 -17.17
N SER A 64 -16.57 20.39 -16.71
CA SER A 64 -17.57 21.08 -17.51
C SER A 64 -17.27 22.58 -17.62
N LYS A 65 -16.84 23.00 -18.82
CA LYS A 65 -16.67 24.41 -19.17
C LYS A 65 -17.94 25.25 -18.98
N VAL A 66 -19.11 24.65 -19.22
CA VAL A 66 -20.40 25.34 -19.07
C VAL A 66 -20.65 25.69 -17.62
N VAL A 67 -20.54 24.71 -16.73
CA VAL A 67 -20.72 24.89 -15.28
C VAL A 67 -19.75 25.93 -14.72
N ILE A 68 -18.46 25.83 -15.06
CA ILE A 68 -17.45 26.80 -14.62
C ILE A 68 -17.77 28.21 -15.09
N SER A 69 -18.20 28.37 -16.34
CA SER A 69 -18.55 29.68 -16.90
C SER A 69 -19.76 30.29 -16.19
N ASP A 70 -20.78 29.49 -15.91
CA ASP A 70 -22.00 29.95 -15.24
C ASP A 70 -21.76 30.29 -13.78
N MET A 71 -21.00 29.45 -13.07
CA MET A 71 -20.65 29.69 -11.67
C MET A 71 -19.71 30.88 -11.49
N LEU A 72 -18.77 31.11 -12.41
CA LEU A 72 -17.95 32.31 -12.43
C LEU A 72 -18.81 33.57 -12.59
N LYS A 73 -19.68 33.62 -13.61
CA LYS A 73 -20.57 34.78 -13.86
C LYS A 73 -21.45 35.09 -12.64
N ARG A 74 -21.95 34.04 -11.99
CA ARG A 74 -22.79 34.16 -10.80
C ARG A 74 -22.07 34.74 -9.59
N ASN A 75 -20.75 34.55 -9.47
CA ASN A 75 -20.02 34.84 -8.23
C ASN A 75 -18.94 35.92 -8.35
N VAL A 76 -18.47 36.26 -9.56
CA VAL A 76 -17.31 37.15 -9.77
C VAL A 76 -17.46 38.54 -9.15
N ARG A 77 -18.69 39.05 -9.00
CA ARG A 77 -18.95 40.38 -8.41
C ARG A 77 -19.00 40.34 -6.88
N ASP A 78 -19.75 39.41 -6.33
CA ASP A 78 -20.04 39.37 -4.89
C ASP A 78 -18.98 38.59 -4.10
N ARG A 79 -18.24 37.70 -4.77
CA ARG A 79 -17.28 36.77 -4.15
C ARG A 79 -15.97 36.71 -4.94
N PRO A 80 -15.24 37.84 -5.07
CA PRO A 80 -14.09 37.96 -5.97
C PRO A 80 -12.89 37.08 -5.58
N GLY A 81 -12.83 36.59 -4.33
CA GLY A 81 -11.77 35.66 -3.89
C GLY A 81 -11.91 34.23 -4.45
N MET A 82 -13.08 33.87 -4.99
CA MET A 82 -13.27 32.54 -5.58
C MET A 82 -12.66 32.44 -6.97
N ARG A 83 -11.87 31.39 -7.18
CA ARG A 83 -11.29 31.00 -8.47
C ARG A 83 -12.14 29.87 -9.07
N TRP A 84 -12.40 29.93 -10.38
CA TRP A 84 -13.18 28.94 -11.11
C TRP A 84 -12.38 28.46 -12.32
N ARG A 85 -12.06 27.16 -12.39
CA ARG A 85 -11.18 26.61 -13.44
C ARG A 85 -11.76 25.35 -14.06
N VAL A 86 -11.69 25.24 -15.38
CA VAL A 86 -12.00 23.99 -16.09
C VAL A 86 -10.84 23.03 -15.91
N MET A 87 -11.06 21.91 -15.23
CA MET A 87 -10.00 20.95 -14.91
C MET A 87 -10.60 19.59 -14.57
N ASP A 88 -9.92 18.52 -15.01
CA ASP A 88 -10.22 17.15 -14.62
C ASP A 88 -9.63 16.86 -13.24
N MET A 89 -10.45 16.43 -12.29
CA MET A 89 -10.00 16.15 -10.92
C MET A 89 -9.16 14.87 -10.80
N THR A 90 -9.13 14.02 -11.82
CA THR A 90 -8.24 12.84 -11.87
C THR A 90 -6.83 13.18 -12.37
N GLN A 91 -6.64 14.40 -12.91
CA GLN A 91 -5.36 14.92 -13.44
C GLN A 91 -5.30 16.45 -13.25
N MET A 92 -5.11 16.88 -12.00
CA MET A 92 -5.14 18.29 -11.61
C MET A 92 -3.85 19.01 -12.05
N LYS A 93 -4.04 20.11 -12.77
CA LYS A 93 -2.95 21.00 -13.22
C LYS A 93 -2.69 22.10 -12.20
N VAL A 94 -2.36 21.68 -10.99
CA VAL A 94 -2.00 22.53 -9.84
C VAL A 94 -0.76 21.97 -9.18
N GLU A 95 0.01 22.82 -8.52
CA GLU A 95 1.25 22.41 -7.85
C GLU A 95 0.98 21.45 -6.69
N ASP A 96 1.94 20.57 -6.45
CA ASP A 96 1.99 19.73 -5.25
C ASP A 96 1.95 20.62 -4.01
N GLU A 97 1.33 20.15 -2.93
CA GLU A 97 1.31 20.86 -1.64
C GLU A 97 0.94 22.34 -1.81
N SER A 98 -0.24 22.58 -2.39
CA SER A 98 -0.78 23.94 -2.62
C SER A 98 -2.09 24.24 -1.90
N PHE A 99 -2.70 23.26 -1.23
CA PHE A 99 -3.99 23.42 -0.54
C PHE A 99 -3.95 22.90 0.90
N ASP A 100 -4.61 23.65 1.79
CA ASP A 100 -4.80 23.25 3.19
C ASP A 100 -6.01 22.32 3.33
N VAL A 101 -7.03 22.51 2.48
CA VAL A 101 -8.25 21.70 2.50
C VAL A 101 -8.67 21.32 1.09
N VAL A 102 -8.99 20.05 0.89
CA VAL A 102 -9.74 19.57 -0.27
C VAL A 102 -11.12 19.14 0.21
N LEU A 103 -12.17 19.79 -0.31
CA LEU A 103 -13.55 19.54 0.08
C LEU A 103 -14.33 18.92 -1.07
N ASP A 104 -14.52 17.60 -1.00
CA ASP A 104 -15.28 16.81 -1.97
C ASP A 104 -16.74 16.68 -1.55
N LYS A 105 -17.66 16.88 -2.48
CA LYS A 105 -19.08 16.62 -2.25
C LYS A 105 -19.65 15.75 -3.36
N GLY A 106 -19.58 14.43 -3.16
CA GLY A 106 -20.08 13.43 -4.10
C GLY A 106 -19.24 13.27 -5.37
N GLY A 107 -18.08 13.93 -5.46
CA GLY A 107 -17.18 13.81 -6.60
C GLY A 107 -16.53 12.43 -6.63
N LEU A 108 -16.09 11.94 -5.46
CA LEU A 108 -15.57 10.57 -5.35
C LEU A 108 -16.65 9.54 -5.68
N ASP A 109 -17.87 9.71 -5.15
CA ASP A 109 -18.99 8.79 -5.41
C ASP A 109 -19.26 8.67 -6.92
N ALA A 110 -19.24 9.80 -7.65
CA ALA A 110 -19.44 9.82 -9.09
C ALA A 110 -18.32 9.09 -9.86
N LEU A 111 -17.07 9.15 -9.39
CA LEU A 111 -15.95 8.44 -10.02
C LEU A 111 -15.88 6.95 -9.68
N MET A 112 -16.62 6.53 -8.65
CA MET A 112 -16.62 5.17 -8.13
C MET A 112 -17.83 4.36 -8.59
N GLU A 113 -18.59 4.85 -9.57
CA GLU A 113 -19.77 4.13 -10.08
C GLU A 113 -19.41 2.66 -10.42
N PRO A 114 -20.13 1.65 -9.85
CA PRO A 114 -19.70 0.26 -9.88
C PRO A 114 -19.36 -0.32 -11.26
N LYS A 115 -19.98 0.21 -12.33
CA LYS A 115 -19.73 -0.20 -13.72
C LYS A 115 -18.38 0.25 -14.27
N LEU A 116 -17.81 1.32 -13.72
CA LEU A 116 -16.54 1.90 -14.14
C LEU A 116 -15.36 1.37 -13.32
N GLY A 117 -15.65 0.77 -12.16
CA GLY A 117 -14.64 0.24 -11.25
C GLY A 117 -13.81 1.35 -10.56
N PRO A 118 -12.78 0.97 -9.77
CA PRO A 118 -12.15 1.89 -8.85
C PRO A 118 -11.06 2.77 -9.49
N LYS A 119 -10.81 2.66 -10.80
CA LYS A 119 -9.64 3.28 -11.45
C LYS A 119 -9.63 4.80 -11.33
N LEU A 120 -10.75 5.44 -11.66
CA LEU A 120 -10.86 6.90 -11.63
C LEU A 120 -10.81 7.43 -10.20
N GLY A 121 -11.49 6.77 -9.25
CA GLY A 121 -11.40 7.11 -7.83
C GLY A 121 -9.97 6.97 -7.29
N ASN A 122 -9.22 5.94 -7.69
CA ASN A 122 -7.80 5.82 -7.34
C ASN A 122 -6.97 7.00 -7.85
N GLN A 123 -7.15 7.37 -9.13
CA GLN A 123 -6.42 8.51 -9.72
C GLN A 123 -6.76 9.82 -9.00
N TYR A 124 -8.05 10.05 -8.72
CA TYR A 124 -8.49 11.23 -7.98
C TYR A 124 -7.89 11.28 -6.57
N LEU A 125 -7.95 10.20 -5.79
CA LEU A 125 -7.40 10.20 -4.43
C LEU A 125 -5.87 10.37 -4.42
N SER A 126 -5.16 9.90 -5.44
CA SER A 126 -3.73 10.21 -5.61
C SER A 126 -3.49 11.71 -5.81
N GLU A 127 -4.30 12.37 -6.64
CA GLU A 127 -4.24 13.83 -6.81
C GLU A 127 -4.57 14.58 -5.52
N VAL A 128 -5.59 14.14 -4.77
CA VAL A 128 -5.92 14.72 -3.45
C VAL A 128 -4.71 14.65 -2.51
N LYS A 129 -4.04 13.50 -2.42
CA LYS A 129 -2.85 13.34 -1.56
C LYS A 129 -1.69 14.23 -2.00
N ARG A 130 -1.52 14.43 -3.31
CA ARG A 130 -0.45 15.25 -3.91
C ARG A 130 -0.65 16.74 -3.66
N VAL A 131 -1.86 17.25 -3.86
CA VAL A 131 -2.13 18.69 -3.77
C VAL A 131 -2.29 19.21 -2.34
N LEU A 132 -2.53 18.31 -1.37
CA LEU A 132 -2.65 18.66 0.04
C LEU A 132 -1.28 18.92 0.70
N ASN A 133 -1.19 20.06 1.37
CA ASN A 133 -0.09 20.44 2.25
C ASN A 133 0.07 19.44 3.41
N PHE A 134 1.22 19.43 4.07
CA PHE A 134 1.34 18.80 5.39
C PHE A 134 0.28 19.36 6.35
N GLU A 135 -0.32 18.49 7.17
CA GLU A 135 -1.42 18.83 8.08
C GLU A 135 -2.71 19.28 7.34
N GLY A 136 -2.72 19.18 6.00
CA GLY A 136 -3.88 19.42 5.17
C GLY A 136 -4.95 18.36 5.37
N LYS A 137 -6.21 18.76 5.15
CA LYS A 137 -7.38 17.93 5.38
C LYS A 137 -8.13 17.65 4.08
N PHE A 138 -8.37 16.37 3.81
CA PHE A 138 -9.39 15.94 2.87
C PHE A 138 -10.70 15.76 3.61
N ILE A 139 -11.75 16.44 3.16
CA ILE A 139 -13.12 16.32 3.69
C ILE A 139 -14.01 15.82 2.56
N CYS A 140 -14.48 14.58 2.68
CA CYS A 140 -15.34 13.93 1.70
C CYS A 140 -16.77 13.77 2.23
N LEU A 141 -17.71 14.45 1.59
CA LEU A 141 -19.14 14.29 1.82
C LEU A 141 -19.65 13.22 0.86
N THR A 142 -19.94 12.04 1.39
CA THR A 142 -20.23 10.82 0.63
C THR A 142 -21.49 10.10 1.12
N LEU A 143 -22.09 9.29 0.26
CA LEU A 143 -23.12 8.32 0.64
C LEU A 143 -22.55 7.07 1.31
N ALA A 144 -21.23 6.98 1.48
CA ALA A 144 -20.56 5.93 2.23
C ALA A 144 -20.91 4.50 1.77
N GLU A 145 -21.07 4.32 0.46
CA GLU A 145 -21.23 2.97 -0.10
C GLU A 145 -19.97 2.13 0.16
N SER A 146 -20.15 0.83 0.39
CA SER A 146 -19.08 -0.06 0.88
C SER A 146 -17.81 -0.02 0.02
N HIS A 147 -17.95 0.05 -1.31
CA HIS A 147 -16.81 0.12 -2.23
C HIS A 147 -16.10 1.48 -2.21
N VAL A 148 -16.81 2.57 -1.93
CA VAL A 148 -16.23 3.91 -1.76
C VAL A 148 -15.42 3.95 -0.45
N LEU A 149 -16.01 3.44 0.64
CA LEU A 149 -15.35 3.35 1.94
C LEU A 149 -14.10 2.46 1.88
N ALA A 150 -14.19 1.30 1.24
CA ALA A 150 -13.05 0.39 1.08
C ALA A 150 -11.87 1.08 0.38
N LEU A 151 -12.13 1.88 -0.66
CA LEU A 151 -11.08 2.64 -1.33
C LEU A 151 -10.52 3.77 -0.44
N LEU A 152 -11.40 4.59 0.15
CA LEU A 152 -11.01 5.69 1.04
C LEU A 152 -10.13 5.21 2.19
N PHE A 153 -10.62 4.23 2.94
CA PHE A 153 -9.95 3.69 4.12
C PHE A 153 -8.59 3.09 3.78
N SER A 154 -8.50 2.40 2.65
CA SER A 154 -7.25 1.84 2.17
C SER A 154 -6.26 2.91 1.72
N LYS A 155 -6.69 3.90 0.94
CA LYS A 155 -5.80 4.95 0.41
C LYS A 155 -5.27 5.92 1.47
N PHE A 156 -6.02 6.09 2.56
CA PHE A 156 -5.66 6.94 3.70
C PHE A 156 -5.32 6.09 4.95
N ARG A 157 -4.68 4.94 4.75
CA ARG A 157 -4.26 4.06 5.86
C ARG A 157 -3.05 4.58 6.63
N PHE A 158 -1.98 4.90 5.90
CA PHE A 158 -0.69 5.29 6.49
C PHE A 158 -0.41 6.77 6.30
N GLY A 159 0.01 7.45 7.35
CA GLY A 159 0.28 8.89 7.31
C GLY A 159 -0.97 9.76 7.34
N TRP A 160 -2.11 9.18 7.73
CA TRP A 160 -3.38 9.90 7.81
C TRP A 160 -4.18 9.51 9.04
N LYS A 161 -4.70 10.53 9.72
CA LYS A 161 -5.72 10.37 10.75
C LYS A 161 -7.10 10.48 10.12
N MET A 162 -7.95 9.52 10.39
CA MET A 162 -9.30 9.49 9.81
C MET A 162 -10.39 9.60 10.88
N SER A 163 -11.43 10.36 10.56
CA SER A 163 -12.68 10.37 11.34
C SER A 163 -13.90 10.37 10.43
N VAL A 164 -14.98 9.75 10.90
CA VAL A 164 -16.26 9.69 10.18
C VAL A 164 -17.34 10.33 11.03
N HIS A 165 -18.05 11.30 10.47
CA HIS A 165 -19.12 12.04 11.13
C HIS A 165 -20.43 11.76 10.40
N ALA A 166 -21.50 11.49 11.15
CA ALA A 166 -22.83 11.41 10.56
C ALA A 166 -23.42 12.82 10.46
N ILE A 167 -23.84 13.23 9.26
CA ILE A 167 -24.46 14.55 9.08
C ILE A 167 -25.92 14.44 9.54
N PRO A 168 -26.40 15.34 10.43
CA PRO A 168 -27.80 15.37 10.82
C PRO A 168 -28.68 15.73 9.62
N GLN A 169 -29.74 14.97 9.39
CA GLN A 169 -30.73 15.31 8.38
C GLN A 169 -31.76 16.30 8.93
N LYS A 170 -32.30 17.16 8.07
CA LYS A 170 -33.45 17.99 8.44
C LYS A 170 -34.66 17.07 8.65
N PRO A 171 -35.42 17.24 9.75
CA PRO A 171 -36.48 16.30 10.15
C PRO A 171 -37.66 16.19 9.17
N PHE A 172 -37.78 17.11 8.21
CA PHE A 172 -38.91 17.18 7.27
C PHE A 172 -38.64 16.55 5.89
N SER A 173 -37.43 16.04 5.66
CA SER A 173 -37.10 15.23 4.49
C SER A 173 -36.73 13.84 4.98
N LYS A 174 -37.44 12.80 4.54
CA LYS A 174 -36.99 11.41 4.65
C LYS A 174 -36.29 11.04 3.34
N PRO A 175 -35.01 11.39 3.14
CA PRO A 175 -34.26 10.81 2.03
C PRO A 175 -34.03 9.33 2.31
N ASP A 176 -33.99 8.53 1.25
CA ASP A 176 -33.69 7.08 1.34
C ASP A 176 -32.24 6.83 1.82
N LEU A 177 -31.36 7.83 1.71
CA LEU A 177 -29.94 7.72 2.01
C LEU A 177 -29.45 8.88 2.90
N ARG A 178 -28.48 8.58 3.76
CA ARG A 178 -27.79 9.56 4.61
C ARG A 178 -26.41 9.91 4.06
N THR A 179 -26.05 11.18 4.20
CA THR A 179 -24.71 11.68 3.87
C THR A 179 -23.83 11.59 5.11
N PHE A 180 -22.61 11.10 4.91
CA PHE A 180 -21.56 11.05 5.90
C PHE A 180 -20.42 11.98 5.49
N MET A 181 -19.67 12.44 6.48
CA MET A 181 -18.47 13.23 6.27
C MET A 181 -17.27 12.42 6.75
N VAL A 182 -16.44 11.99 5.80
CA VAL A 182 -15.16 11.35 6.07
C VAL A 182 -14.08 12.42 6.03
N VAL A 183 -13.32 12.55 7.11
CA VAL A 183 -12.22 13.50 7.22
C VAL A 183 -10.92 12.71 7.30
N ALA A 184 -9.98 12.96 6.39
CA ALA A 184 -8.63 12.44 6.43
C ALA A 184 -7.64 13.61 6.57
N GLU A 185 -6.84 13.60 7.64
CA GLU A 185 -5.86 14.64 7.96
C GLU A 185 -4.44 14.09 7.75
N LYS A 186 -3.63 14.80 6.95
CA LYS A 186 -2.27 14.37 6.58
C LYS A 186 -1.33 14.57 7.75
N GLU A 187 -0.73 13.49 8.26
CA GLU A 187 0.20 13.55 9.38
C GLU A 187 1.65 13.39 8.90
N ARG A 188 2.59 13.97 9.65
CA ARG A 188 4.04 13.74 9.43
C ARG A 188 4.48 12.37 9.90
N SER A 189 3.74 11.81 10.86
CA SER A 189 3.98 10.47 11.38
C SER A 189 3.32 9.45 10.47
N SER A 190 4.00 8.35 10.19
CA SER A 190 3.41 7.18 9.54
C SER A 190 2.68 6.26 10.53
N ALA A 191 2.41 6.75 11.74
CA ALA A 191 1.64 6.04 12.74
C ALA A 191 0.25 5.66 12.21
N LEU A 192 -0.18 4.45 12.59
CA LEU A 192 -1.50 3.95 12.29
C LEU A 192 -2.47 4.37 13.37
N HIS A 193 -3.45 5.17 12.98
CA HIS A 193 -4.54 5.58 13.85
C HIS A 193 -5.80 4.78 13.51
N LEU A 194 -6.53 4.34 14.54
CA LEU A 194 -7.87 3.83 14.35
C LEU A 194 -8.78 4.95 13.83
N ILE A 195 -9.65 4.60 12.89
CA ILE A 195 -10.67 5.50 12.38
C ILE A 195 -11.66 5.80 13.50
N THR A 196 -11.79 7.08 13.82
CA THR A 196 -12.70 7.55 14.88
C THR A 196 -14.10 7.75 14.31
N ALA A 197 -15.10 7.03 14.83
CA ALA A 197 -16.51 7.28 14.53
C ALA A 197 -17.07 8.34 15.50
N LEU A 198 -17.61 9.43 14.96
CA LEU A 198 -18.16 10.57 15.70
C LEU A 198 -19.69 10.64 15.50
N PHE A 199 -20.35 9.54 15.82
CA PHE A 199 -21.80 9.41 15.86
C PHE A 199 -22.18 8.26 16.80
N ASP A 200 -23.36 8.36 17.43
CA ASP A 200 -23.89 7.28 18.25
C ASP A 200 -24.59 6.25 17.34
N HIS A 201 -24.23 4.97 17.46
CA HIS A 201 -24.84 3.88 16.70
C HIS A 201 -26.36 3.80 16.93
N SER A 202 -26.83 4.18 18.13
CA SER A 202 -28.25 4.25 18.45
C SER A 202 -28.96 5.44 17.78
N SER A 203 -28.24 6.49 17.39
CA SER A 203 -28.80 7.67 16.69
C SER A 203 -28.98 7.48 15.18
N LEU A 204 -28.57 6.32 14.66
CA LEU A 204 -28.74 5.92 13.25
C LEU A 204 -30.06 5.17 13.00
N ASP A 205 -30.92 5.06 14.02
CA ASP A 205 -32.23 4.43 13.95
C ASP A 205 -32.98 4.76 12.64
N CYS A 206 -33.16 3.74 11.80
CA CYS A 206 -34.05 3.64 10.62
C CYS A 206 -33.44 3.64 9.19
N ILE A 207 -32.12 3.51 8.97
CA ILE A 207 -31.56 3.28 7.61
C ILE A 207 -30.67 2.02 7.61
N GLY A 208 -31.31 0.85 7.67
CA GLY A 208 -30.72 -0.44 8.06
C GLY A 208 -29.47 -0.85 7.29
N ASP A 209 -29.49 -0.82 5.96
CA ASP A 209 -28.40 -1.40 5.16
C ASP A 209 -27.18 -0.47 5.04
N GLN A 210 -27.40 0.84 4.91
CA GLN A 210 -26.31 1.81 4.76
C GLN A 210 -25.53 2.01 6.07
N ALA A 211 -26.24 2.15 7.19
CA ALA A 211 -25.61 2.32 8.50
C ALA A 211 -24.84 1.05 8.92
N PHE A 212 -25.41 -0.12 8.65
CA PHE A 212 -24.75 -1.41 8.88
C PHE A 212 -23.48 -1.55 8.02
N GLY A 213 -23.58 -1.27 6.71
CA GLY A 213 -22.43 -1.34 5.80
C GLY A 213 -21.30 -0.39 6.19
N LEU A 214 -21.61 0.82 6.64
CA LEU A 214 -20.62 1.75 7.18
C LEU A 214 -19.97 1.21 8.46
N HIS A 215 -20.77 0.66 9.38
CA HIS A 215 -20.27 0.09 10.63
C HIS A 215 -19.33 -1.08 10.37
N GLU A 216 -19.74 -2.02 9.51
CA GLU A 216 -18.93 -3.17 9.11
C GLU A 216 -17.63 -2.73 8.45
N ALA A 217 -17.68 -1.76 7.53
CA ALA A 217 -16.47 -1.22 6.89
C ALA A 217 -15.50 -0.58 7.90
N LEU A 218 -16.02 0.17 8.89
CA LEU A 218 -15.22 0.78 9.95
C LEU A 218 -14.58 -0.26 10.87
N GLU A 219 -15.32 -1.28 11.28
CA GLU A 219 -14.81 -2.37 12.13
C GLU A 219 -13.74 -3.16 11.41
N ASN A 220 -14.01 -3.57 10.16
CA ASN A 220 -13.07 -4.33 9.35
C ASN A 220 -11.77 -3.55 9.15
N GLU A 221 -11.85 -2.28 8.78
CA GLU A 221 -10.66 -1.46 8.60
C GLU A 221 -9.90 -1.23 9.92
N ASN A 222 -10.61 -0.99 11.03
CA ASN A 222 -9.96 -0.82 12.33
C ASN A 222 -9.30 -2.10 12.82
N GLN A 223 -9.89 -3.27 12.51
CA GLN A 223 -9.28 -4.56 12.78
C GLN A 223 -7.99 -4.74 11.96
N ILE A 224 -8.03 -4.42 10.66
CA ILE A 224 -6.85 -4.39 9.80
C ILE A 224 -5.78 -3.46 10.38
N ARG A 225 -6.12 -2.23 10.78
CA ARG A 225 -5.16 -1.26 11.37
C ARG A 225 -4.56 -1.75 12.70
N LYS A 226 -5.32 -2.48 13.53
CA LYS A 226 -4.79 -3.13 14.74
C LYS A 226 -3.80 -4.22 14.39
N GLU A 227 -4.12 -5.05 13.40
CA GLU A 227 -3.22 -6.09 12.90
C GLU A 227 -1.92 -5.46 12.38
N TYR A 228 -1.99 -4.36 11.61
CA TYR A 228 -0.80 -3.59 11.21
C TYR A 228 0.09 -3.10 12.35
N SER A 229 -0.46 -2.87 13.53
CA SER A 229 0.30 -2.44 14.71
C SER A 229 0.98 -3.60 15.45
N ILE A 230 0.54 -4.85 15.22
CA ILE A 230 0.94 -6.02 16.02
C ILE A 230 1.64 -7.10 15.16
N GLY A 231 1.29 -7.23 13.89
CA GLY A 231 1.66 -8.35 13.02
C GLY A 231 3.00 -8.16 12.28
N PRO A 232 3.92 -9.14 12.33
CA PRO A 232 5.19 -9.10 11.58
C PRO A 232 5.04 -9.43 10.08
N ASP A 233 3.93 -10.05 9.66
CA ASP A 233 3.78 -10.66 8.32
C ASP A 233 2.73 -9.98 7.44
N ILE A 234 2.73 -8.65 7.42
CA ILE A 234 1.74 -7.89 6.66
C ILE A 234 2.33 -7.40 5.35
N LEU A 235 1.53 -7.50 4.30
CA LEU A 235 1.87 -7.11 2.94
C LEU A 235 1.58 -5.62 2.72
N TYR A 236 2.63 -4.81 2.65
CA TYR A 236 2.54 -3.40 2.31
C TYR A 236 2.47 -3.22 0.79
N SER A 237 1.80 -2.15 0.32
CA SER A 237 1.99 -1.67 -1.05
C SER A 237 3.23 -0.77 -1.14
N LEU A 238 3.77 -0.59 -2.34
CA LEU A 238 4.90 0.31 -2.56
C LEU A 238 4.55 1.77 -2.18
N GLU A 239 3.31 2.20 -2.49
CA GLU A 239 2.81 3.53 -2.11
C GLU A 239 2.82 3.75 -0.59
N ASP A 240 2.39 2.74 0.18
CA ASP A 240 2.36 2.82 1.65
C ASP A 240 3.77 3.00 2.23
N LEU A 241 4.75 2.30 1.65
CA LEU A 241 6.14 2.37 2.08
C LEU A 241 6.81 3.69 1.70
N LEU A 242 6.50 4.24 0.52
CA LEU A 242 7.00 5.57 0.11
C LEU A 242 6.48 6.69 1.02
N ILE A 243 5.29 6.52 1.62
CA ILE A 243 4.74 7.43 2.63
C ILE A 243 5.38 7.20 4.01
N GLY A 244 6.25 6.19 4.14
CA GLY A 244 7.04 5.94 5.34
C GLY A 244 6.42 4.94 6.32
N ALA A 245 5.49 4.07 5.88
CA ALA A 245 4.86 3.04 6.74
C ALA A 245 5.87 2.18 7.54
N LYS A 246 7.09 1.99 7.03
CA LYS A 246 8.21 1.34 7.72
C LYS A 246 9.46 2.23 7.82
N GLY A 247 9.23 3.52 8.02
CA GLY A 247 10.26 4.56 8.08
C GLY A 247 10.84 4.89 6.71
N ASP A 248 11.91 5.67 6.72
CA ASP A 248 12.62 6.07 5.51
C ASP A 248 13.29 4.85 4.86
N LEU A 249 12.85 4.50 3.64
CA LEU A 249 13.44 3.41 2.87
C LEU A 249 14.85 3.78 2.37
N SER A 250 15.18 5.05 2.20
CA SER A 250 16.52 5.46 1.79
C SER A 250 17.57 5.22 2.89
N LYS A 251 17.13 4.97 4.12
CA LYS A 251 17.99 4.65 5.27
C LYS A 251 17.95 3.17 5.59
N LEU A 252 19.05 2.65 6.13
CA LEU A 252 19.13 1.31 6.69
C LEU A 252 18.69 1.34 8.15
N SER A 253 17.80 0.43 8.53
CA SER A 253 17.33 0.27 9.90
C SER A 253 17.66 -1.13 10.38
N LEU A 254 18.56 -1.27 11.35
CA LEU A 254 19.06 -2.58 11.80
C LEU A 254 17.93 -3.53 12.20
N GLY A 255 17.94 -4.73 11.61
CA GLY A 255 16.94 -5.77 11.90
C GLY A 255 15.53 -5.48 11.37
N ARG A 256 15.35 -4.48 10.50
CA ARG A 256 14.04 -4.22 9.87
C ARG A 256 13.67 -5.35 8.91
N ARG A 257 12.46 -5.87 9.10
CA ARG A 257 11.82 -6.87 8.22
C ARG A 257 10.40 -6.44 7.90
N PHE A 258 10.00 -6.50 6.63
CA PHE A 258 8.61 -6.34 6.20
C PHE A 258 8.34 -7.03 4.86
N GLN A 259 7.10 -7.44 4.63
CA GLN A 259 6.67 -8.04 3.36
C GLN A 259 5.94 -6.99 2.51
N LEU A 260 6.07 -7.05 1.19
CA LEU A 260 5.37 -6.13 0.30
C LEU A 260 5.01 -6.81 -1.03
N ILE A 261 4.05 -6.20 -1.73
CA ILE A 261 3.75 -6.57 -3.12
C ILE A 261 4.40 -5.53 -4.04
N LEU A 262 5.27 -6.01 -4.93
CA LEU A 262 5.91 -5.22 -5.96
C LEU A 262 5.20 -5.45 -7.30
N GLY A 263 4.80 -4.37 -7.97
CA GLY A 263 4.15 -4.44 -9.27
C GLY A 263 2.63 -4.61 -9.23
N GLY A 264 2.00 -4.88 -10.38
CA GLY A 264 0.57 -5.18 -10.52
C GLY A 264 -0.36 -4.01 -10.85
N ASN A 265 0.09 -2.75 -10.73
CA ASN A 265 -0.74 -1.56 -10.98
C ASN A 265 -0.61 -0.96 -12.40
N GLY A 266 -0.19 -1.75 -13.38
CA GLY A 266 0.04 -1.31 -14.77
C GLY A 266 1.45 -0.80 -15.06
N GLU A 267 2.32 -0.71 -14.04
CA GLU A 267 3.73 -0.33 -14.19
C GLU A 267 4.67 -1.50 -14.46
N SER A 268 4.25 -2.72 -14.12
CA SER A 268 5.03 -3.95 -14.29
C SER A 268 4.22 -5.03 -14.98
N ARG A 269 4.92 -5.97 -15.61
CA ARG A 269 4.28 -7.12 -16.28
C ARG A 269 3.79 -8.16 -15.27
N PHE A 270 4.45 -8.28 -14.12
CA PHE A 270 4.11 -9.25 -13.09
C PHE A 270 3.91 -8.60 -11.71
N SER A 271 3.31 -9.36 -10.80
CA SER A 271 3.14 -8.99 -9.39
C SER A 271 3.98 -9.93 -8.53
N TYR A 272 4.89 -9.37 -7.75
CA TYR A 272 5.89 -10.09 -6.99
C TYR A 272 5.64 -9.95 -5.50
N LYS A 273 5.67 -11.08 -4.77
CA LYS A 273 5.77 -11.06 -3.31
C LYS A 273 7.22 -10.86 -2.91
N ALA A 274 7.50 -9.77 -2.21
CA ALA A 274 8.84 -9.40 -1.77
C ALA A 274 8.92 -9.33 -0.24
N ILE A 275 10.11 -9.60 0.30
CA ILE A 275 10.45 -9.43 1.72
C ILE A 275 11.73 -8.60 1.78
N VAL A 276 11.67 -7.44 2.44
CA VAL A 276 12.82 -6.57 2.62
C VAL A 276 13.40 -6.83 4.01
N LEU A 277 14.70 -7.11 4.05
CA LEU A 277 15.45 -7.42 5.27
C LEU A 277 16.67 -6.50 5.33
N ASP A 278 16.77 -5.71 6.40
CA ASP A 278 17.97 -4.96 6.74
C ASP A 278 18.78 -5.76 7.78
N ALA A 279 20.08 -5.95 7.53
CA ALA A 279 20.96 -6.76 8.37
C ALA A 279 20.95 -6.31 9.86
N LYS A 280 21.06 -7.27 10.78
CA LYS A 280 20.99 -7.05 12.23
C LYS A 280 22.30 -6.54 12.84
N GLU A 281 23.45 -6.91 12.28
CA GLU A 281 24.77 -6.61 12.86
C GLU A 281 25.57 -5.62 12.02
N SER A 282 26.21 -4.65 12.68
CA SER A 282 27.09 -3.64 12.08
C SER A 282 28.58 -4.04 12.05
N SER A 283 28.93 -5.24 12.52
CA SER A 283 30.31 -5.71 12.69
C SER A 283 30.94 -6.38 11.46
N CYS A 284 30.16 -6.63 10.41
CA CYS A 284 30.63 -7.33 9.20
C CYS A 284 30.79 -6.35 8.03
N GLN A 285 31.93 -6.39 7.34
CA GLN A 285 32.14 -5.63 6.11
C GLN A 285 31.18 -6.17 5.04
N PHE A 286 30.08 -5.46 4.80
CA PHE A 286 29.11 -5.82 3.75
C PHE A 286 29.78 -5.78 2.38
N THR A 287 29.52 -6.79 1.55
CA THR A 287 29.98 -6.81 0.15
C THR A 287 29.09 -5.91 -0.71
N TYR A 288 27.79 -5.83 -0.38
CA TYR A 288 26.80 -5.08 -1.13
C TYR A 288 25.92 -4.23 -0.20
N HIS A 289 25.62 -3.00 -0.61
CA HIS A 289 24.66 -2.15 0.12
C HIS A 289 23.21 -2.62 -0.06
N CYS A 290 22.90 -3.19 -1.22
CA CYS A 290 21.59 -3.77 -1.52
C CYS A 290 21.79 -4.97 -2.44
N GLY A 291 21.02 -6.04 -2.24
CA GLY A 291 20.98 -7.21 -3.13
C GLY A 291 19.57 -7.74 -3.28
N VAL A 292 19.29 -8.39 -4.41
CA VAL A 292 18.01 -9.08 -4.66
C VAL A 292 18.25 -10.59 -4.61
N PHE A 293 17.40 -11.33 -3.92
CA PHE A 293 17.47 -12.78 -3.81
C PHE A 293 16.18 -13.41 -4.32
N ILE A 294 16.23 -14.07 -5.48
CA ILE A 294 15.07 -14.69 -6.11
C ILE A 294 14.92 -16.14 -5.62
N VAL A 295 13.76 -16.45 -5.06
CA VAL A 295 13.38 -17.78 -4.61
C VAL A 295 12.39 -18.38 -5.62
N PRO A 296 12.77 -19.44 -6.36
CA PRO A 296 11.85 -20.15 -7.24
C PRO A 296 10.66 -20.71 -6.48
N LYS A 297 9.50 -20.78 -7.15
CA LYS A 297 8.25 -21.31 -6.55
C LYS A 297 8.44 -22.69 -5.94
N THR A 298 9.23 -23.54 -6.58
CA THR A 298 9.49 -24.92 -6.15
C THR A 298 10.17 -24.99 -4.80
N ARG A 299 10.89 -23.94 -4.39
CA ARG A 299 11.62 -23.86 -3.12
C ARG A 299 11.00 -22.93 -2.10
N ALA A 300 10.00 -22.14 -2.50
CA ALA A 300 9.34 -21.14 -1.64
C ALA A 300 8.81 -21.69 -0.30
N HIS A 301 8.57 -22.99 -0.21
CA HIS A 301 8.10 -23.68 0.99
C HIS A 301 9.23 -24.16 1.91
N GLU A 302 10.47 -24.23 1.44
CA GLU A 302 11.62 -24.62 2.25
C GLU A 302 11.77 -23.68 3.45
N TRP A 303 12.10 -24.23 4.61
CA TRP A 303 12.23 -23.49 5.86
C TRP A 303 13.15 -22.27 5.72
N LEU A 304 14.23 -22.38 4.94
CA LEU A 304 15.19 -21.31 4.68
C LEU A 304 14.55 -20.05 4.07
N PHE A 305 13.46 -20.19 3.32
CA PHE A 305 12.79 -19.07 2.65
C PHE A 305 11.42 -18.75 3.24
N SER A 306 10.75 -19.72 3.84
CA SER A 306 9.40 -19.57 4.39
C SER A 306 9.36 -19.08 5.84
N SER A 307 10.38 -19.39 6.65
CA SER A 307 10.46 -18.97 8.05
C SER A 307 11.25 -17.66 8.22
N GLU A 308 10.94 -16.91 9.27
CA GLU A 308 11.70 -15.70 9.60
C GLU A 308 13.15 -16.04 9.95
N GLU A 309 13.36 -17.07 10.76
CA GLU A 309 14.69 -17.52 11.20
C GLU A 309 15.55 -17.93 10.00
N GLY A 310 14.98 -18.66 9.04
CA GLY A 310 15.63 -19.04 7.80
C GLY A 310 16.00 -17.83 6.93
N GLN A 311 15.08 -16.86 6.79
CA GLN A 311 15.33 -15.65 6.01
C GLN A 311 16.53 -14.86 6.54
N TRP A 312 16.71 -14.79 7.87
CA TRP A 312 17.86 -14.12 8.48
C TRP A 312 19.19 -14.83 8.14
N LEU A 313 19.22 -16.16 8.06
CA LEU A 313 20.42 -16.90 7.62
C LEU A 313 20.80 -16.59 6.17
N VAL A 314 19.81 -16.37 5.29
CA VAL A 314 20.06 -15.96 3.90
C VAL A 314 20.70 -14.56 3.85
N VAL A 315 20.24 -13.63 4.68
CA VAL A 315 20.82 -12.28 4.79
C VAL A 315 22.29 -12.36 5.19
N GLU A 316 22.60 -13.11 6.26
CA GLU A 316 23.97 -13.31 6.74
C GLU A 316 24.88 -13.94 5.67
N SER A 317 24.39 -14.96 4.98
CA SER A 317 25.13 -15.65 3.91
C SER A 317 25.39 -14.75 2.69
N SER A 318 24.44 -13.86 2.36
CA SER A 318 24.53 -12.95 1.21
C SER A 318 25.52 -11.79 1.42
N LYS A 319 25.87 -11.49 2.68
CA LYS A 319 26.69 -10.33 3.07
C LYS A 319 26.17 -8.98 2.52
N ALA A 320 24.84 -8.88 2.35
CA ALA A 320 24.18 -7.66 1.91
C ALA A 320 23.67 -6.84 3.11
N ALA A 321 23.82 -5.52 3.08
CA ALA A 321 23.28 -4.63 4.11
C ALA A 321 21.73 -4.58 4.08
N ARG A 322 21.16 -4.55 2.86
CA ARG A 322 19.75 -4.82 2.58
C ARG A 322 19.61 -5.98 1.61
N LEU A 323 18.78 -6.95 1.95
CA LEU A 323 18.38 -8.03 1.06
C LEU A 323 16.90 -7.93 0.72
N ILE A 324 16.58 -7.93 -0.57
CA ILE A 324 15.20 -7.98 -1.08
C ILE A 324 14.96 -9.39 -1.59
N MET A 325 14.28 -10.21 -0.80
CA MET A 325 13.93 -11.57 -1.17
C MET A 325 12.62 -11.59 -1.98
N ILE A 326 12.67 -12.10 -3.21
CA ILE A 326 11.51 -12.20 -4.11
C ILE A 326 11.05 -13.65 -4.17
N ILE A 327 9.83 -13.92 -3.73
CA ILE A 327 9.23 -15.27 -3.75
C ILE A 327 8.39 -15.41 -5.01
N MET A 328 8.76 -16.36 -5.87
CA MET A 328 8.08 -16.59 -7.14
C MET A 328 6.82 -17.44 -6.98
N ASP A 329 5.81 -17.14 -7.80
CA ASP A 329 4.54 -17.88 -7.84
C ASP A 329 4.20 -18.40 -9.26
N SER A 330 2.99 -18.94 -9.45
CA SER A 330 2.54 -19.49 -10.73
C SER A 330 2.42 -18.48 -11.87
N SER A 331 2.32 -17.19 -11.58
CA SER A 331 2.25 -16.17 -12.65
C SER A 331 3.58 -16.04 -13.40
N HIS A 332 4.67 -16.53 -12.80
CA HIS A 332 6.04 -16.40 -13.32
C HIS A 332 6.54 -17.67 -14.02
N THR A 333 5.77 -18.76 -14.02
CA THR A 333 6.22 -20.09 -14.49
C THR A 333 6.68 -20.13 -15.96
N ASN A 334 6.20 -19.20 -16.79
CA ASN A 334 6.50 -19.14 -18.23
C ASN A 334 7.43 -17.97 -18.62
N ALA A 335 7.91 -17.19 -17.65
CA ALA A 335 8.74 -16.02 -17.91
C ALA A 335 10.23 -16.39 -17.89
N ASN A 336 11.02 -15.81 -18.80
CA ASN A 336 12.47 -15.94 -18.76
C ASN A 336 13.04 -15.15 -17.58
N MET A 337 14.15 -15.60 -17.01
CA MET A 337 14.82 -14.92 -15.91
C MET A 337 15.31 -13.52 -16.28
N ASP A 338 15.76 -13.33 -17.52
CA ASP A 338 16.17 -12.00 -18.00
C ASP A 338 14.97 -11.03 -18.03
N ASP A 339 13.79 -11.52 -18.41
CA ASP A 339 12.55 -10.72 -18.42
C ASP A 339 12.14 -10.35 -16.99
N ILE A 340 12.24 -11.30 -16.06
CA ILE A 340 11.95 -11.07 -14.63
C ILE A 340 12.90 -10.04 -14.04
N GLN A 341 14.21 -10.16 -14.29
CA GLN A 341 15.19 -9.20 -13.80
C GLN A 341 14.98 -7.81 -14.39
N LYS A 342 14.61 -7.72 -15.67
CA LYS A 342 14.32 -6.44 -16.34
C LYS A 342 13.07 -5.77 -15.77
N ASP A 343 12.01 -6.54 -15.47
CA ASP A 343 10.76 -6.04 -14.86
C ASP A 343 10.98 -5.63 -13.39
N LEU A 344 11.76 -6.40 -12.63
CA LEU A 344 12.06 -6.13 -11.22
C LEU A 344 13.01 -4.96 -11.00
N SER A 345 13.98 -4.76 -11.88
CA SER A 345 15.03 -3.73 -11.74
C SER A 345 14.52 -2.33 -11.38
N PRO A 346 13.53 -1.74 -12.08
CA PRO A 346 12.99 -0.43 -11.70
C PRO A 346 12.26 -0.43 -10.35
N LEU A 347 11.61 -1.55 -9.98
CA LEU A 347 10.86 -1.67 -8.74
C LEU A 347 11.79 -1.76 -7.52
N VAL A 348 12.84 -2.58 -7.59
CA VAL A 348 13.79 -2.78 -6.47
C VAL A 348 14.70 -1.57 -6.26
N LYS A 349 14.95 -0.77 -7.32
CA LYS A 349 15.71 0.48 -7.21
C LYS A 349 15.04 1.49 -6.27
N GLN A 350 13.72 1.55 -6.25
CA GLN A 350 12.96 2.41 -5.34
C GLN A 350 13.10 2.00 -3.86
N LEU A 351 13.55 0.76 -3.61
CA LEU A 351 13.77 0.21 -2.28
C LEU A 351 15.25 0.25 -1.86
N ALA A 352 16.16 0.71 -2.72
CA ALA A 352 17.59 0.73 -2.40
C ALA A 352 17.91 1.85 -1.39
N PRO A 353 18.80 1.61 -0.41
CA PRO A 353 19.26 2.63 0.52
C PRO A 353 20.27 3.58 -0.15
N GLY A 354 20.22 4.87 0.19
CA GLY A 354 21.11 5.92 -0.32
C GLY A 354 20.47 6.84 -1.37
N LYS A 355 21.02 8.05 -1.52
CA LYS A 355 20.79 8.89 -2.70
C LYS A 355 21.68 8.38 -3.82
N ASP A 356 21.19 8.47 -5.05
CA ASP A 356 21.67 7.98 -6.35
C ASP A 356 23.15 8.28 -6.71
N ASP A 357 24.10 8.03 -5.80
CA ASP A 357 25.52 8.19 -6.04
C ASP A 357 26.11 6.84 -6.46
N ASN A 358 26.30 6.74 -7.78
CA ASN A 358 27.02 5.72 -8.54
C ASN A 358 26.30 4.40 -8.79
N SER A 359 25.79 4.25 -10.01
CA SER A 359 26.12 3.21 -11.03
C SER A 359 26.44 1.76 -10.61
N ALA A 360 26.18 1.35 -9.39
CA ALA A 360 26.33 -0.01 -8.91
C ALA A 360 25.02 -0.74 -9.21
N GLN A 361 25.06 -1.61 -10.20
CA GLN A 361 23.93 -2.49 -10.51
C GLN A 361 23.63 -3.35 -9.28
N ILE A 362 22.39 -3.33 -8.81
CA ILE A 362 21.96 -4.17 -7.69
C ILE A 362 22.12 -5.64 -8.14
N PRO A 363 22.94 -6.45 -7.45
CA PRO A 363 23.15 -7.82 -7.83
C PRO A 363 21.88 -8.66 -7.61
N PHE A 364 21.57 -9.50 -8.58
CA PHE A 364 20.53 -10.51 -8.48
C PHE A 364 21.17 -11.86 -8.18
N MET A 365 20.80 -12.43 -7.05
CA MET A 365 21.13 -13.78 -6.63
C MET A 365 19.89 -14.66 -6.77
N MET A 366 20.09 -15.95 -6.98
CA MET A 366 18.99 -16.91 -7.01
C MET A 366 19.29 -18.04 -6.03
N ALA A 367 18.24 -18.58 -5.42
CA ALA A 367 18.34 -19.79 -4.63
C ALA A 367 18.74 -20.99 -5.52
N GLY A 368 20.05 -21.19 -5.70
CA GLY A 368 20.62 -22.34 -6.38
C GLY A 368 20.28 -23.62 -5.63
N ASP A 369 19.96 -24.68 -6.36
CA ASP A 369 19.63 -26.02 -5.86
C ASP A 369 20.80 -26.72 -5.12
N GLY A 370 21.93 -26.05 -4.95
CA GLY A 370 23.15 -26.57 -4.36
C GLY A 370 23.86 -27.55 -5.28
N ILE A 371 23.49 -27.61 -6.56
CA ILE A 371 24.00 -28.58 -7.53
C ILE A 371 25.00 -27.89 -8.46
N LYS A 372 26.26 -28.30 -8.33
CA LYS A 372 27.39 -27.88 -9.15
C LYS A 372 27.26 -28.38 -10.59
N GLU A 373 26.79 -29.61 -10.79
CA GLU A 373 26.61 -30.23 -12.10
C GLU A 373 25.36 -31.14 -12.12
N ARG A 374 24.57 -31.06 -13.19
CA ARG A 374 23.37 -31.87 -13.39
C ARG A 374 23.38 -32.54 -14.77
N LYS A 375 23.17 -33.86 -14.79
CA LYS A 375 23.04 -34.64 -16.02
C LYS A 375 21.81 -35.53 -15.98
N THR A 376 20.87 -35.27 -16.89
CA THR A 376 19.68 -36.14 -17.06
C THR A 376 20.11 -37.49 -17.62
N VAL A 377 19.84 -38.57 -16.88
CA VAL A 377 20.11 -39.95 -17.30
C VAL A 377 18.90 -40.52 -18.03
N HIS A 378 17.70 -40.30 -17.49
CA HIS A 378 16.48 -40.84 -18.06
C HIS A 378 15.28 -39.95 -17.74
N LYS A 379 14.32 -39.90 -18.66
CA LYS A 379 13.07 -39.14 -18.50
C LYS A 379 11.89 -39.99 -18.97
N VAL A 380 10.89 -40.14 -18.11
CA VAL A 380 9.69 -40.93 -18.37
C VAL A 380 8.46 -40.11 -18.03
N ILE A 381 7.38 -40.30 -18.79
CA ILE A 381 6.08 -39.67 -18.50
C ILE A 381 5.11 -40.77 -18.07
N SER A 382 4.60 -40.66 -16.85
CA SER A 382 3.54 -41.51 -16.32
C SER A 382 2.20 -40.78 -16.39
N SER A 383 1.15 -41.50 -16.79
CA SER A 383 -0.22 -40.98 -16.80
C SER A 383 -0.74 -40.64 -15.39
N LEU A 384 -0.18 -41.26 -14.35
CA LEU A 384 -0.61 -41.07 -12.95
C LEU A 384 0.19 -39.98 -12.24
N THR A 385 1.52 -40.02 -12.34
CA THR A 385 2.43 -39.18 -11.56
C THR A 385 3.05 -38.01 -12.35
N GLY A 386 2.80 -37.95 -13.66
CA GLY A 386 3.38 -36.95 -14.54
C GLY A 386 4.81 -37.30 -14.95
N SER A 387 5.61 -36.27 -15.25
CA SER A 387 6.99 -36.44 -15.69
C SER A 387 7.92 -36.80 -14.52
N ILE A 388 8.69 -37.86 -14.70
CA ILE A 388 9.67 -38.41 -13.77
C ILE A 388 11.05 -38.32 -14.42
N ILE A 389 12.03 -37.82 -13.68
CA ILE A 389 13.40 -37.65 -14.14
C ILE A 389 14.35 -38.44 -13.25
N VAL A 390 15.25 -39.20 -13.86
CA VAL A 390 16.44 -39.74 -13.20
C VAL A 390 17.63 -38.88 -13.64
N GLU A 391 18.32 -38.29 -12.68
CA GLU A 391 19.44 -37.40 -12.94
C GLU A 391 20.63 -37.70 -12.04
N ASP A 392 21.83 -37.50 -12.59
CA ASP A 392 23.10 -37.53 -11.88
C ASP A 392 23.45 -36.09 -11.47
N VAL A 393 23.69 -35.86 -10.18
CA VAL A 393 23.92 -34.54 -9.59
C VAL A 393 25.21 -34.54 -8.77
N VAL A 394 25.96 -33.45 -8.87
CA VAL A 394 27.13 -33.16 -8.03
C VAL A 394 26.78 -31.97 -7.16
N TYR A 395 26.89 -32.09 -5.84
CA TYR A 395 26.59 -30.99 -4.91
C TYR A 395 27.79 -30.06 -4.71
N GLU A 396 27.54 -28.77 -4.47
CA GLU A 396 28.58 -27.74 -4.26
C GLU A 396 29.32 -27.91 -2.92
N ASN A 397 28.64 -28.40 -1.88
CA ASN A 397 29.22 -28.66 -0.55
C ASN A 397 28.63 -29.95 0.04
N VAL A 398 29.37 -31.05 0.00
CA VAL A 398 28.97 -32.28 0.68
C VAL A 398 29.50 -32.23 2.13
N ALA A 399 28.63 -32.50 3.11
CA ALA A 399 29.00 -32.50 4.53
C ALA A 399 30.23 -33.40 4.81
N ASP A 400 31.12 -32.95 5.70
CA ASP A 400 32.42 -33.57 6.01
C ASP A 400 32.34 -35.05 6.43
N ASP A 401 31.18 -35.54 6.89
CA ASP A 401 31.00 -36.95 7.26
C ASP A 401 30.89 -37.89 6.06
N VAL A 402 30.50 -37.40 4.87
CA VAL A 402 30.34 -38.21 3.63
C VAL A 402 31.57 -38.10 2.72
N SER A 403 32.35 -37.02 2.82
CA SER A 403 33.56 -36.79 2.02
C SER A 403 34.82 -37.47 2.58
N ARG A 404 34.80 -37.88 3.87
CA ARG A 404 35.93 -38.59 4.54
C ARG A 404 36.48 -39.83 3.82
N PRO A 405 35.69 -40.66 3.11
CA PRO A 405 36.23 -41.83 2.40
C PRO A 405 36.82 -41.49 1.02
N PHE A 406 36.55 -40.31 0.45
CA PHE A 406 36.92 -39.96 -0.94
C PHE A 406 37.43 -38.52 -1.04
N PRO A 407 38.71 -38.24 -0.69
CA PRO A 407 39.21 -36.88 -0.51
C PRO A 407 39.45 -36.07 -1.80
N SER A 408 39.20 -36.63 -3.00
CA SER A 408 39.64 -36.00 -4.25
C SER A 408 38.72 -36.20 -5.47
N SER A 409 37.49 -36.71 -5.30
CA SER A 409 36.53 -36.85 -6.40
C SER A 409 35.20 -36.21 -6.06
N ASP A 410 34.70 -35.34 -6.93
CA ASP A 410 33.32 -34.82 -6.88
C ASP A 410 32.36 -36.01 -6.78
N LEU A 411 31.65 -36.13 -5.65
CA LEU A 411 30.70 -37.22 -5.40
C LEU A 411 29.48 -37.04 -6.31
N VAL A 412 29.20 -38.05 -7.14
CA VAL A 412 28.05 -38.06 -8.06
C VAL A 412 26.91 -38.85 -7.42
N PHE A 413 25.76 -38.20 -7.25
CA PHE A 413 24.56 -38.83 -6.74
C PHE A 413 23.56 -39.04 -7.87
N ARG A 414 22.92 -40.20 -7.94
CA ARG A 414 21.79 -40.44 -8.83
C ARG A 414 20.51 -40.29 -8.04
N ARG A 415 19.64 -39.38 -8.46
CA ARG A 415 18.34 -39.16 -7.83
C ARG A 415 17.17 -39.31 -8.79
N LEU A 416 16.03 -39.73 -8.22
CA LEU A 416 14.74 -39.81 -8.88
C LEU A 416 13.87 -38.63 -8.45
N VAL A 417 13.47 -37.77 -9.39
CA VAL A 417 12.68 -36.56 -9.15
C VAL A 417 11.33 -36.66 -9.85
N PHE A 418 10.26 -36.38 -9.10
CA PHE A 418 8.91 -36.25 -9.62
C PHE A 418 8.61 -34.77 -9.92
N GLN A 419 8.51 -34.38 -11.19
CA GLN A 419 8.33 -32.96 -11.55
C GLN A 419 7.00 -32.37 -11.06
N ARG A 420 5.99 -33.21 -10.80
CA ARG A 420 4.70 -32.78 -10.26
C ARG A 420 4.75 -32.46 -8.76
N ALA A 421 5.78 -32.94 -8.05
CA ALA A 421 5.93 -32.78 -6.61
C ALA A 421 7.42 -32.80 -6.22
N GLU A 422 8.16 -31.77 -6.64
CA GLU A 422 9.61 -31.69 -6.40
C GLU A 422 9.99 -31.68 -4.90
N GLY A 423 9.06 -31.29 -4.01
CA GLY A 423 9.25 -31.29 -2.55
C GLY A 423 8.82 -32.57 -1.82
N LEU A 424 8.37 -33.61 -2.53
CA LEU A 424 8.06 -34.92 -1.92
C LEU A 424 9.31 -35.82 -1.93
N VAL A 425 9.38 -36.78 -0.99
CA VAL A 425 10.52 -37.72 -0.80
C VAL A 425 11.19 -38.12 -2.11
N GLN A 426 12.42 -37.66 -2.29
CA GLN A 426 13.29 -38.02 -3.41
C GLN A 426 14.11 -39.23 -3.00
N SER A 427 14.28 -40.19 -3.91
CA SER A 427 15.24 -41.28 -3.70
C SER A 427 16.57 -40.88 -4.32
N GLU A 428 17.62 -40.86 -3.51
CA GLU A 428 18.97 -40.51 -3.92
C GLU A 428 19.95 -41.61 -3.51
N ALA A 429 20.91 -41.92 -4.40
CA ALA A 429 21.96 -42.89 -4.14
C ALA A 429 23.31 -42.36 -4.64
N LEU A 430 24.37 -42.55 -3.86
CA LEU A 430 25.73 -42.26 -4.29
C LEU A 430 26.17 -43.27 -5.36
N LEU A 431 26.71 -42.78 -6.48
CA LEU A 431 27.31 -43.64 -7.50
C LEU A 431 28.74 -43.98 -7.13
N THR A 432 29.01 -45.25 -6.87
CA THR A 432 30.37 -45.79 -6.77
C THR A 432 30.81 -46.34 -8.12
N ARG A 433 32.06 -46.10 -8.50
CA ARG A 433 32.67 -46.82 -9.63
C ARG A 433 33.15 -48.17 -9.09
N ASP A 434 32.58 -49.26 -9.59
CA ASP A 434 33.13 -50.59 -9.33
C ASP A 434 34.46 -50.74 -10.09
N GLU A 435 35.58 -50.69 -9.36
CA GLU A 435 36.87 -51.16 -9.87
C GLU A 435 36.91 -52.69 -9.81
N SER A 436 36.13 -53.39 -10.63
CA SER A 436 36.44 -54.74 -11.13
C SER A 436 35.24 -55.39 -11.83
N PHE A 437 35.34 -55.61 -13.14
CA PHE A 437 35.22 -56.93 -13.79
C PHE A 437 35.69 -56.76 -15.24
N SER A 438 37.01 -56.79 -15.40
CA SER A 438 37.71 -57.09 -16.65
C SER A 438 37.59 -58.56 -17.02
#